data_AF-W7Y309-F1
#
_entry.id   AF-W7Y309-F1
#
_cell.length_a   1.000
_cell.length_b   1.000
_cell.length_c   1.000
_cell.angle_alpha   90.00
_cell.angle_beta   90.00
_cell.angle_gamma   90.00
#
_symmetry.space_group_name_H-M   'P 1'
#
loop_
_entity.id
_entity.type
_entity.pdbx_description
1 polymer ?
#
loop_
_entity_poly.entity_id
_entity_poly.type
_entity_poly.pdbx_seq_one_letter_code
_entity_poly.pdbx_strand_id
1 'polypeptide(L)'
;MSKVIILLSIVGLLIPDLFLSSCIHVDKKQGKDIQLKAKPNVILFVSDDHGKDALGCYGNSVIQTPNLDQLASEGMLFNNAYCTSASCAASRSVILTGKYGHATGSYGHVHDYHHFSTFGDVKSLPVLMENEGYHTAG
;
A
#
# COMPACT_ATOMS: atom_id res chain seq x y z
N MET A 1 9.53 -13.48 28.87
CA MET A 1 10.69 -14.37 29.08
C MET A 1 10.19 -15.74 29.53
N SER A 2 10.89 -16.79 29.11
CA SER A 2 10.63 -18.24 29.32
C SER A 2 9.44 -18.81 28.54
N LYS A 3 9.67 -19.38 27.35
CA LYS A 3 10.17 -20.74 27.03
C LYS A 3 9.06 -21.80 27.12
N VAL A 4 8.58 -22.22 25.96
CA VAL A 4 7.73 -23.41 25.75
C VAL A 4 8.66 -24.61 25.53
N ILE A 5 8.44 -25.69 26.27
CA ILE A 5 9.07 -27.01 26.08
C ILE A 5 7.98 -27.95 25.59
N ILE A 6 8.21 -28.58 24.43
CA ILE A 6 7.36 -29.61 23.82
C ILE A 6 8.01 -30.97 24.11
N LEU A 7 7.27 -31.91 24.69
CA LEU A 7 7.56 -33.36 24.69
C LEU A 7 6.20 -34.06 24.45
N LEU A 8 5.90 -34.62 23.28
CA LEU A 8 6.27 -35.97 22.77
C LEU A 8 5.93 -37.12 23.74
N SER A 9 5.00 -38.01 23.33
CA SER A 9 4.86 -39.46 23.63
C SER A 9 3.37 -39.85 23.43
N ILE A 10 2.94 -40.46 22.30
CA ILE A 10 2.90 -41.90 21.96
C ILE A 10 2.26 -42.79 23.04
N VAL A 11 1.33 -43.66 22.60
CA VAL A 11 0.77 -44.86 23.28
C VAL A 11 -0.29 -44.53 24.36
N GLY A 12 -1.45 -45.17 24.49
CA GLY A 12 -2.09 -46.33 23.88
C GLY A 12 -3.28 -46.75 24.79
N LEU A 13 -4.24 -47.46 24.21
CA LEU A 13 -5.24 -48.39 24.81
C LEU A 13 -5.94 -48.09 26.15
N LEU A 14 -7.29 -48.19 26.07
CA LEU A 14 -8.23 -48.80 27.04
C LEU A 14 -8.38 -48.18 28.45
N ILE A 15 -9.59 -47.66 28.74
CA ILE A 15 -10.49 -48.04 29.86
C ILE A 15 -11.79 -47.19 29.76
N PRO A 16 -12.99 -47.79 29.92
CA PRO A 16 -14.26 -47.07 29.91
C PRO A 16 -14.74 -46.67 31.32
N ASP A 17 -15.54 -45.62 31.32
CA ASP A 17 -16.59 -45.23 32.26
C ASP A 17 -16.26 -44.64 33.64
N LEU A 18 -16.94 -43.49 33.84
CA LEU A 18 -17.53 -42.98 35.07
C LEU A 18 -16.57 -42.20 35.99
N PHE A 19 -16.72 -40.88 36.02
CA PHE A 19 -17.30 -40.18 37.18
C PHE A 19 -17.33 -38.65 36.97
N LEU A 20 -18.50 -38.09 37.28
CA LEU A 20 -18.72 -36.80 37.94
C LEU A 20 -18.39 -35.49 37.19
N SER A 21 -19.48 -34.88 36.70
CA SER A 21 -19.88 -33.50 36.94
C SER A 21 -18.82 -32.59 37.58
N SER A 22 -18.18 -31.77 36.73
CA SER A 22 -17.80 -30.43 37.12
C SER A 22 -18.04 -29.50 35.93
N CYS A 23 -18.59 -28.33 36.24
CA CYS A 23 -19.13 -27.36 35.31
C CYS A 23 -18.22 -27.10 34.10
N ILE A 24 -18.65 -27.51 32.91
CA ILE A 24 -18.12 -26.88 31.69
C ILE A 24 -18.81 -25.52 31.60
N HIS A 25 -18.22 -24.51 32.26
CA HIS A 25 -18.39 -23.15 31.82
C HIS A 25 -17.69 -23.08 30.46
N VAL A 26 -18.46 -23.36 29.39
CA VAL A 26 -18.02 -23.04 28.04
C VAL A 26 -18.01 -21.52 28.01
N ASP A 27 -16.86 -20.94 28.34
CA ASP A 27 -16.52 -19.61 27.88
C ASP A 27 -16.61 -19.69 26.36
N LYS A 28 -17.74 -19.21 25.82
CA LYS A 28 -17.79 -18.77 24.43
C LYS A 28 -16.64 -17.78 24.32
N LYS A 29 -15.47 -18.23 23.86
CA LYS A 29 -14.51 -17.35 23.20
C LYS A 29 -15.35 -16.63 22.16
N GLN A 30 -15.67 -15.36 22.44
CA GLN A 30 -16.27 -14.48 21.47
C GLN A 30 -15.39 -14.62 20.24
N GLY A 31 -15.95 -15.26 19.21
CA GLY A 31 -15.38 -15.21 17.89
C GLY A 31 -15.14 -13.74 17.64
N LYS A 32 -13.87 -13.37 17.51
CA LYS A 32 -13.50 -12.04 17.07
C LYS A 32 -14.12 -11.94 15.68
N ASP A 33 -15.29 -11.31 15.59
CA ASP A 33 -15.92 -11.00 14.32
C ASP A 33 -14.82 -10.40 13.46
N ILE A 34 -14.50 -11.07 12.36
CA ILE A 34 -13.60 -10.52 11.36
C ILE A 34 -14.38 -9.36 10.76
N GLN A 35 -14.29 -8.20 11.40
CA GLN A 35 -14.73 -6.94 10.84
C GLN A 35 -14.01 -6.83 9.50
N LEU A 36 -14.73 -7.08 8.41
CA LEU A 36 -14.26 -6.85 7.06
C LEU A 36 -13.82 -5.39 7.03
N LYS A 37 -12.51 -5.18 7.08
CA LYS A 37 -11.93 -3.85 7.17
C LYS A 37 -12.45 -3.07 5.96
N ALA A 38 -13.18 -2.00 6.20
CA ALA A 38 -13.71 -1.17 5.13
C ALA A 38 -12.59 -0.80 4.16
N LYS A 39 -12.88 -0.85 2.85
CA LYS A 39 -11.92 -0.49 1.79
C LYS A 39 -11.37 0.92 2.07
N PRO A 40 -10.05 1.12 2.14
CA PRO A 40 -9.48 2.42 2.47
C PRO A 40 -9.61 3.39 1.30
N ASN A 41 -9.86 4.66 1.57
CA ASN A 41 -9.72 5.70 0.55
C ASN A 41 -8.23 5.87 0.20
N VAL A 42 -7.93 6.04 -1.08
CA VAL A 42 -6.56 6.26 -1.58
C VAL A 42 -6.50 7.64 -2.21
N ILE A 43 -5.54 8.45 -1.77
CA ILE A 43 -5.28 9.78 -2.35
C ILE A 43 -3.83 9.79 -2.83
N LEU A 44 -3.65 10.09 -4.12
CA LEU A 44 -2.33 10.23 -4.75
C LEU A 44 -2.06 11.71 -5.01
N PHE A 45 -1.16 12.30 -4.21
CA PHE A 45 -0.67 13.65 -4.43
C PHE A 45 0.60 13.62 -5.28
N VAL A 46 0.61 14.35 -6.40
CA VAL A 46 1.79 14.54 -7.24
C VAL A 46 2.00 16.04 -7.43
N SER A 47 3.09 16.57 -6.87
CA SER A 47 3.52 17.95 -7.09
C SER A 47 4.47 18.02 -8.30
N ASP A 48 4.30 19.01 -9.17
CA ASP A 48 5.15 19.21 -10.34
C ASP A 48 6.45 19.94 -9.97
N ASP A 49 7.57 19.51 -10.55
CA ASP A 49 8.92 20.06 -10.32
C ASP A 49 9.35 20.26 -8.86
N HIS A 50 8.81 19.46 -7.93
CA HIS A 50 9.07 19.59 -6.50
C HIS A 50 10.32 18.81 -6.07
N GLY A 51 11.43 19.52 -5.85
CA GLY A 51 12.69 18.96 -5.38
C GLY A 51 12.65 18.49 -3.92
N LYS A 52 13.45 17.46 -3.61
CA LYS A 52 13.64 16.94 -2.23
C LYS A 52 14.13 18.03 -1.27
N ASP A 53 14.99 18.90 -1.77
CA ASP A 53 15.59 20.01 -1.06
C ASP A 53 14.60 21.13 -0.71
N ALA A 54 13.37 21.12 -1.23
CA ALA A 54 12.36 22.11 -0.92
C ALA A 54 11.53 21.79 0.36
N LEU A 55 11.75 20.62 0.98
CA LEU A 55 10.91 20.11 2.06
C LEU A 55 11.64 20.16 3.42
N GLY A 56 10.92 20.59 4.46
CA GLY A 56 11.40 20.60 5.83
C GLY A 56 11.76 19.21 6.35
N CYS A 57 10.94 18.19 6.03
CA CYS A 57 11.19 16.79 6.41
C CYS A 57 12.46 16.17 5.81
N TYR A 58 13.06 16.81 4.78
CA TYR A 58 14.36 16.44 4.24
C TYR A 58 15.50 17.38 4.68
N GLY A 59 15.25 18.29 5.62
CA GLY A 59 16.25 19.15 6.26
C GLY A 59 16.30 20.59 5.77
N ASN A 60 15.35 21.05 4.95
CA ASN A 60 15.28 22.47 4.58
C ASN A 60 14.82 23.31 5.79
N SER A 61 15.64 24.28 6.20
CA SER A 61 15.33 25.18 7.32
C SER A 61 14.73 26.52 6.91
N VAL A 62 14.65 26.81 5.62
CA VAL A 62 14.19 28.10 5.06
C VAL A 62 12.76 28.00 4.55
N ILE A 63 12.44 26.96 3.77
CA ILE A 63 11.12 26.74 3.19
C ILE A 63 10.24 26.02 4.22
N GLN A 64 9.05 26.55 4.47
CA GLN A 64 8.12 26.00 5.45
C GLN A 64 7.08 25.11 4.77
N THR A 65 7.10 23.82 5.09
CA THR A 65 6.16 22.82 4.54
C THR A 65 5.42 22.06 5.65
N PRO A 66 4.80 22.75 6.63
CA PRO A 66 4.35 22.14 7.88
C PRO A 66 3.38 20.96 7.69
N ASN A 67 2.48 21.03 6.70
CA ASN A 67 1.53 19.95 6.41
C ASN A 67 2.21 18.70 5.82
N LEU A 68 3.22 18.89 4.96
CA LEU A 68 3.98 17.78 4.38
C LEU A 68 4.95 17.19 5.40
N ASP A 69 5.51 18.03 6.28
CA ASP A 69 6.38 17.61 7.36
C ASP A 69 5.61 16.78 8.39
N GLN A 70 4.39 17.22 8.73
CA GLN A 70 3.48 16.44 9.57
C GLN A 70 3.14 15.10 8.92
N LEU A 71 2.74 15.10 7.64
CA LEU A 71 2.43 13.87 6.91
C LEU A 71 3.62 12.88 6.90
N ALA A 72 4.84 13.39 6.73
CA ALA A 72 6.05 12.58 6.79
C ALA A 72 6.29 11.99 8.19
N SER A 73 5.99 12.74 9.25
CA SER A 73 6.15 12.30 10.64
C SER A 73 5.13 11.24 11.08
N GLU A 74 3.92 11.28 10.52
CA GLU A 74 2.84 10.34 10.81
C GLU A 74 2.87 9.10 9.91
N GLY A 75 3.64 9.15 8.82
CA GLY A 75 3.69 8.14 7.78
C GLY A 75 5.08 7.51 7.59
N MET A 76 5.39 7.24 6.32
CA MET A 76 6.68 6.68 5.90
C MET A 76 7.37 7.64 4.92
N LEU A 77 8.60 8.01 5.24
CA LEU A 77 9.44 8.89 4.41
C LEU A 77 10.48 8.06 3.63
N PHE A 78 10.55 8.24 2.32
CA PHE A 78 11.50 7.54 1.46
C PHE A 78 12.72 8.42 1.17
N ASN A 79 13.89 8.04 1.71
CA ASN A 79 15.12 8.78 1.43
C ASN A 79 15.62 8.63 -0.01
N ASN A 80 15.25 7.53 -0.67
CA ASN A 80 15.65 7.14 -2.01
C ASN A 80 14.40 6.85 -2.86
N ALA A 81 13.78 7.89 -3.40
CA ALA A 81 12.66 7.81 -4.33
C ALA A 81 13.05 8.53 -5.62
N TYR A 82 13.05 7.80 -6.74
CA TYR A 82 13.53 8.30 -8.03
C TYR A 82 12.39 8.33 -9.04
N CYS A 83 12.33 9.40 -9.84
CA CYS A 83 11.52 9.38 -11.05
C CYS A 83 12.19 8.51 -12.10
N THR A 84 11.39 7.85 -12.94
CA THR A 84 11.91 7.06 -14.06
C THR A 84 12.34 7.92 -15.24
N SER A 85 11.79 9.13 -15.33
CA SER A 85 12.14 10.13 -16.33
C SER A 85 11.95 11.53 -15.74
N ALA A 86 12.89 12.43 -16.01
CA ALA A 86 12.80 13.85 -15.66
C ALA A 86 11.91 14.63 -16.66
N SER A 87 10.76 14.05 -17.02
CA SER A 87 9.75 14.65 -17.90
C SER A 87 8.37 14.40 -17.32
N CYS A 88 7.56 15.45 -17.22
CA CYS A 88 6.28 15.42 -16.51
C CYS A 88 5.32 14.35 -17.05
N ALA A 89 5.11 14.28 -18.36
CA ALA A 89 4.17 13.33 -18.96
C ALA A 89 4.66 11.88 -18.89
N ALA A 90 5.94 11.64 -19.18
CA ALA A 90 6.54 10.31 -19.09
C ALA A 90 6.53 9.78 -17.64
N SER A 91 6.92 10.61 -16.67
CA SER A 91 6.92 10.27 -15.24
C SER A 91 5.51 9.93 -14.74
N ARG A 92 4.50 10.75 -15.10
CA ARG A 92 3.10 10.46 -14.75
C ARG A 92 2.57 9.18 -15.41
N SER A 93 2.94 8.89 -16.66
CA SER A 93 2.57 7.63 -17.30
C SER A 93 3.08 6.43 -16.50
N VAL A 94 4.33 6.48 -16.01
CA VAL A 94 4.86 5.40 -15.16
C VAL A 94 4.13 5.32 -13.82
N ILE A 95 3.88 6.45 -13.14
CA ILE A 95 3.12 6.47 -11.87
C ILE A 95 1.74 5.82 -12.05
N LEU A 96 1.03 6.16 -13.13
CA LEU A 96 -0.34 5.70 -13.36
C LEU A 96 -0.41 4.27 -13.90
N THR A 97 0.65 3.72 -14.47
CA THR A 97 0.59 2.38 -15.10
C THR A 97 1.42 1.34 -14.36
N GLY A 98 2.37 1.77 -13.54
CA GLY A 98 3.39 0.91 -12.94
C GLY A 98 4.38 0.33 -13.97
N LYS A 99 4.41 0.86 -15.20
CA LYS A 99 5.22 0.34 -16.31
C LYS A 99 6.21 1.40 -16.79
N TYR A 100 7.42 0.98 -17.17
CA TYR A 100 8.41 1.87 -17.78
C TYR A 100 7.93 2.37 -19.16
N GLY A 101 8.43 3.54 -19.58
CA GLY A 101 8.03 4.20 -20.83
C GLY A 101 8.12 3.31 -22.07
N HIS A 102 9.11 2.40 -22.13
CA HIS A 102 9.24 1.46 -23.25
C HIS A 102 8.10 0.44 -23.34
N ALA A 103 7.42 0.15 -22.23
CA ALA A 103 6.28 -0.74 -22.18
C ALA A 103 4.94 -0.01 -22.36
N THR A 104 4.92 1.33 -22.28
CA THR A 104 3.71 2.14 -22.45
C THR A 104 3.69 2.95 -23.74
N GLY A 105 4.84 3.21 -24.37
CA GLY A 105 4.95 4.11 -25.52
C GLY A 105 5.12 5.58 -25.13
N SER A 106 5.14 5.91 -23.83
CA SER A 106 5.31 7.27 -23.33
C SER A 106 6.78 7.56 -23.00
N TYR A 107 7.47 8.21 -23.94
CA TYR A 107 8.91 8.49 -23.84
C TYR A 107 9.26 9.94 -23.46
N GLY A 108 8.32 10.86 -23.59
CA GLY A 108 8.55 12.27 -23.31
C GLY A 108 7.25 13.05 -23.18
N HIS A 109 7.35 14.35 -23.35
CA HIS A 109 6.20 15.25 -23.33
C HIS A 109 5.20 14.89 -24.44
N VAL A 110 3.93 14.98 -24.10
CA VAL A 110 2.81 14.76 -25.03
C VAL A 110 2.60 16.05 -25.78
N HIS A 111 3.03 16.08 -27.03
CA HIS A 111 2.76 17.18 -27.95
C HIS A 111 2.52 16.61 -29.34
N ASP A 112 1.71 17.33 -30.11
CA ASP A 112 1.21 16.90 -31.42
C ASP A 112 2.32 16.54 -32.40
N TYR A 113 3.50 17.15 -32.29
CA TYR A 113 4.62 16.87 -33.20
C TYR A 113 5.24 15.48 -32.97
N HIS A 114 5.42 15.08 -31.70
CA HIS A 114 6.16 13.86 -31.34
C HIS A 114 5.28 12.63 -31.20
N HIS A 115 3.95 12.79 -31.13
CA HIS A 115 2.98 11.70 -31.07
C HIS A 115 3.24 10.64 -29.98
N PHE A 116 3.94 11.01 -28.90
CA PHE A 116 4.10 10.13 -27.75
C PHE A 116 2.76 10.00 -27.05
N SER A 117 2.22 8.78 -27.03
CA SER A 117 0.98 8.43 -26.37
C SER A 117 1.12 7.07 -25.73
N THR A 118 0.33 6.83 -24.69
CA THR A 118 0.24 5.50 -24.09
C THR A 118 -0.53 4.56 -25.01
N PHE A 119 -0.07 3.32 -25.17
CA PHE A 119 -0.77 2.29 -25.96
C PHE A 119 -2.18 2.04 -25.42
N GLY A 120 -3.16 1.84 -26.32
CA GLY A 120 -4.58 1.79 -25.97
C GLY A 120 -5.01 0.60 -25.11
N ASP A 121 -4.19 -0.45 -25.02
CA ASP A 121 -4.40 -1.64 -24.19
C ASP A 121 -3.90 -1.45 -22.74
N VAL A 122 -3.08 -0.44 -22.48
CA VAL A 122 -2.54 -0.16 -21.15
C VAL A 122 -3.63 0.45 -20.27
N LYS A 123 -3.93 -0.23 -19.15
CA LYS A 123 -4.87 0.24 -18.14
C LYS A 123 -4.14 1.05 -17.07
N SER A 124 -4.68 2.21 -16.74
CA SER A 124 -4.16 3.07 -15.67
C SER A 124 -4.71 2.66 -14.30
N LEU A 125 -4.05 3.11 -13.25
CA LEU A 125 -4.39 2.86 -11.85
C LEU A 125 -5.85 3.26 -11.54
N PRO A 126 -6.37 4.44 -11.95
CA PRO A 126 -7.77 4.78 -11.73
C PRO A 126 -8.74 3.78 -12.38
N VAL A 127 -8.46 3.33 -13.61
CA VAL A 127 -9.31 2.34 -14.30
C VAL A 127 -9.29 0.99 -13.57
N LEU A 128 -8.12 0.57 -13.09
CA LEU A 128 -8.01 -0.66 -12.29
C LEU A 128 -8.75 -0.54 -10.95
N MET A 129 -8.69 0.62 -10.31
CA MET A 129 -9.41 0.87 -9.05
C MET A 129 -10.94 0.93 -9.24
N GLU A 130 -11.42 1.51 -10.35
CA GLU A 130 -12.85 1.55 -10.67
C GLU A 130 -13.42 0.14 -10.87
N ASN A 131 -12.67 -0.74 -11.54
CA ASN A 131 -13.05 -2.16 -11.68
C ASN A 131 -13.16 -2.89 -10.33
N GLU A 132 -12.42 -2.43 -9.32
CA GLU A 132 -12.47 -2.94 -7.94
C GLU A 132 -13.53 -2.23 -7.07
N GLY A 133 -14.37 -1.38 -7.67
CA GLY A 133 -15.49 -0.70 -7.03
C GLY A 133 -15.12 0.57 -6.27
N TYR A 134 -14.00 1.20 -6.60
CA TYR A 134 -13.67 2.55 -6.11
C TYR A 134 -14.27 3.62 -7.02
N HIS A 135 -14.74 4.71 -6.44
CA HIS A 135 -14.98 5.94 -7.19
C HIS A 135 -13.66 6.65 -7.41
N THR A 136 -13.32 6.94 -8.66
CA THR A 136 -12.07 7.61 -9.03
C THR A 136 -12.34 8.97 -9.65
N ALA A 137 -11.43 9.92 -9.40
CA ALA A 137 -11.45 11.27 -9.96
C ALA A 137 -9.99 11.72 -10.13
N GLY A 138 -9.72 12.51 -11.17
CA GLY A 138 -8.40 13.03 -11.51
C GLY A 138 -8.49 14.17 -12.50
#